data_AF-A0A2B7GLT8-F1
#
_entry.id   AF-A0A2B7GLT8-F1
#
_cell.length_a   1.000
_cell.length_b   1.000
_cell.length_c   1.000
_cell.angle_alpha   90.00
_cell.angle_beta   90.00
_cell.angle_gamma   90.00
#
_symmetry.space_group_name_H-M   'P 1'
#
loop_
_entity.id
_entity.type
_entity.pdbx_description
1 polymer ?
#
loop_
_entity_poly.entity_id
_entity_poly.type
_entity_poly.pdbx_seq_one_letter_code
_entity_poly.pdbx_strand_id
1 'polypeptide(L)' 'MGIEDALPDRPLTMEELHDLQASDKFDSVTTSSGSPRGEDHLFLRIGDVEHTLHYTENKGWHKCGRREVDR' A
#
# COMPACT_ATOMS: atom_id res chain seq x y z
N MET A 1 -8.10 -8.69 10.34
CA MET A 1 -8.43 -7.66 9.34
C MET A 1 -7.13 -7.26 8.69
N GLY A 2 -6.95 -7.59 7.41
CA GLY A 2 -5.71 -7.32 6.68
C GLY A 2 -5.68 -5.87 6.17
N ILE A 3 -4.49 -5.36 5.82
CA ILE A 3 -4.38 -3.98 5.28
C ILE A 3 -5.14 -3.86 3.96
N GLU A 4 -5.24 -4.94 3.18
CA GLU A 4 -6.05 -5.00 1.96
C GLU A 4 -7.54 -4.75 2.20
N ASP A 5 -8.06 -5.11 3.38
CA ASP A 5 -9.47 -4.97 3.76
C ASP A 5 -9.86 -3.51 4.06
N ALA A 6 -8.84 -2.68 4.36
CA ALA A 6 -9.01 -1.25 4.60
C ALA A 6 -8.90 -0.43 3.30
N LEU A 7 -8.50 -1.05 2.19
CA LEU A 7 -8.34 -0.37 0.91
C LEU A 7 -9.58 -0.56 0.04
N PRO A 8 -9.97 0.46 -0.74
CA PRO A 8 -11.10 0.35 -1.63
C PRO A 8 -10.76 -0.58 -2.82
N ASP A 9 -11.76 -1.18 -3.47
CA ASP A 9 -11.58 -2.04 -4.66
C ASP A 9 -11.27 -1.22 -5.94
N ARG A 10 -10.38 -0.24 -5.81
CA ARG A 10 -9.95 0.69 -6.85
C ARG A 10 -8.53 1.20 -6.52
N PRO A 11 -7.81 1.80 -7.48
CA PRO A 11 -6.57 2.49 -7.17
C PRO A 11 -6.84 3.59 -6.14
N LEU A 12 -5.93 3.75 -5.18
CA LEU A 12 -6.03 4.83 -4.20
C LEU A 12 -5.93 6.17 -4.90
N THR A 13 -6.69 7.14 -4.43
CA THR A 13 -6.46 8.53 -4.79
C THR A 13 -5.28 9.09 -4.00
N MET A 14 -4.69 10.18 -4.49
CA MET A 14 -3.63 10.88 -3.74
C MET A 14 -4.09 11.30 -2.34
N GLU A 15 -5.37 11.62 -2.16
CA GLU A 15 -5.94 11.99 -0.86
C GLU A 15 -5.99 10.79 0.09
N GLU A 16 -6.46 9.64 -0.39
CA GLU A 16 -6.47 8.39 0.40
C GLU A 16 -5.04 7.91 0.72
N LEU A 17 -4.11 8.08 -0.22
CA LEU A 17 -2.70 7.81 0.01
C LEU A 17 -2.12 8.70 1.12
N HIS A 18 -2.42 10.00 1.06
CA HIS A 18 -1.95 10.97 2.04
C HIS A 18 -2.57 10.71 3.42
N ASP A 19 -3.83 10.27 3.48
CA ASP A 19 -4.48 9.86 4.73
C ASP A 19 -3.81 8.60 5.33
N LEU A 20 -3.47 7.61 4.49
CA LEU A 20 -2.71 6.43 4.92
C LEU A 20 -1.30 6.79 5.40
N GLN A 21 -0.62 7.71 4.71
CA GLN A 21 0.69 8.24 5.13
C GLN A 21 0.61 9.02 6.44
N ALA A 22 -0.49 9.72 6.68
CA ALA A 22 -0.75 10.44 7.92
C ALA A 22 -1.28 9.54 9.04
N SER A 23 -1.60 8.28 8.74
CA SER A 23 -2.15 7.34 9.71
C SER A 23 -1.05 6.82 10.63
N ASP A 24 -1.28 6.92 11.95
CA ASP A 24 -0.40 6.38 13.00
C ASP A 24 -0.28 4.84 12.97
N LYS A 25 -0.99 4.16 12.06
CA LYS A 25 -0.96 2.70 11.89
C LYS A 25 0.28 2.20 11.13
N PHE A 26 0.90 3.06 10.33
CA PHE A 26 2.01 2.71 9.46
C PHE A 26 3.22 3.59 9.78
N ASP A 27 4.39 2.98 9.83
CA ASP A 27 5.66 3.68 10.07
C ASP A 27 6.04 4.51 8.83
N SER A 28 5.78 3.95 7.63
CA SER A 28 5.97 4.63 6.36
C SER A 28 5.07 4.02 5.29
N VAL A 29 4.54 4.86 4.40
CA VAL A 29 3.75 4.40 3.25
C VAL A 29 4.36 5.01 1.99
N THR A 30 4.90 4.15 1.13
CA THR A 30 5.53 4.51 -0.14
C THR A 30 4.76 3.91 -1.30
N THR A 31 4.78 4.56 -2.46
CA THR A 31 4.22 4.01 -3.69
C THR A 31 5.21 4.10 -4.82
N SER A 32 5.06 3.23 -5.81
CA SER A 32 5.82 3.37 -7.05
C SER A 32 5.18 4.46 -7.91
N SER A 33 5.59 5.71 -7.67
CA SER A 33 5.18 6.85 -8.49
C SER A 33 5.83 6.74 -9.87
N GLY A 34 5.05 6.42 -10.91
CA GLY A 34 5.58 6.32 -12.27
C GLY A 34 4.62 5.80 -13.33
N SER A 35 3.53 5.12 -12.95
CA SER A 35 2.55 4.63 -13.92
C SER A 35 1.50 5.71 -14.24
N PRO A 36 1.30 6.09 -15.52
CA PRO A 36 0.29 7.07 -15.93
C PRO A 36 -1.18 6.59 -15.77
N ARG A 37 -1.43 5.45 -15.11
CA ARG A 37 -2.73 4.77 -15.00
C ARG A 37 -3.27 4.59 -13.57
N GLY A 38 -2.66 5.24 -12.58
CA GLY A 38 -2.96 4.96 -11.17
C GLY A 38 -1.93 3.98 -10.60
N GLU A 39 -1.67 4.10 -9.31
CA GLU A 39 -0.55 3.43 -8.65
C GLU A 39 -0.87 1.96 -8.43
N ASP A 40 -0.14 1.07 -9.11
CA ASP A 40 -0.36 -0.37 -8.97
C ASP A 40 0.25 -0.91 -7.65
N HIS A 41 1.36 -0.35 -7.16
CA HIS A 41 2.10 -0.92 -6.02
C HIS A 41 2.19 0.02 -4.82
N LEU A 42 1.77 -0.49 -3.66
CA LEU A 42 1.83 0.11 -2.33
C LEU A 42 2.86 -0.62 -1.47
N PHE A 43 3.72 0.13 -0.81
CA PHE A 43 4.72 -0.36 0.13
C PHE A 43 4.42 0.24 1.50
N LEU A 44 3.99 -0.59 2.43
CA LEU A 44 3.55 -0.20 3.77
C LEU A 44 4.52 -0.77 4.78
N ARG A 45 5.22 0.08 5.51
CA ARG A 45 6.11 -0.32 6.59
C ARG A 45 5.38 -0.27 7.92
N ILE A 46 5.48 -1.34 8.70
CA ILE A 46 4.95 -1.46 10.06
C ILE A 46 6.08 -2.06 10.92
N GLY A 47 6.76 -1.20 11.68
CA GLY A 47 7.97 -1.59 12.42
C GLY A 47 9.07 -2.10 11.48
N ASP A 48 9.55 -3.31 11.75
CA ASP A 48 10.61 -3.98 10.98
C ASP A 48 10.08 -4.78 9.78
N VAL A 49 8.79 -4.63 9.44
CA VAL A 49 8.14 -5.37 8.36
C VAL A 49 7.62 -4.42 7.30
N GLU A 50 8.03 -4.62 6.06
CA GLU A 50 7.46 -4.00 4.88
C GLU A 50 6.46 -4.96 4.22
N HIS A 51 5.26 -4.47 3.99
CA HIS A 51 4.18 -5.13 3.28
C HIS A 51 4.04 -4.50 1.89
N THR A 52 4.07 -5.34 0.86
CA THR A 52 3.85 -4.91 -0.52
C THR A 52 2.46 -5.33 -0.97
N LEU A 53 1.63 -4.36 -1.31
CA LEU A 53 0.32 -4.54 -1.90
C LEU A 53 0.37 -4.19 -3.39
N HIS A 54 -0.32 -4.97 -4.21
CA HIS A 54 -0.48 -4.73 -5.64
C HIS A 54 -1.97 -4.63 -5.95
N TYR A 55 -2.38 -3.58 -6.65
CA TYR A 55 -3.71 -3.42 -7.19
C TYR A 55 -3.80 -4.06 -8.58
N THR A 56 -4.85 -4.84 -8.82
CA THR A 56 -5.21 -5.30 -10.15
C THR A 56 -6.72 -5.20 -10.36
N GLU A 57 -7.18 -4.82 -11.54
CA GLU A 57 -8.62 -4.69 -11.85
C GLU A 57 -9.42 -5.98 -11.64
N ASN A 58 -8.76 -7.15 -11.60
CA ASN A 58 -9.41 -8.44 -11.42
C ASN A 58 -9.53 -8.89 -9.95
N LYS A 59 -8.64 -8.43 -9.07
CA LYS A 59 -8.55 -8.87 -7.67
C LYS A 59 -8.58 -7.76 -6.64
N GLY A 60 -8.58 -6.50 -7.08
CA GLY A 60 -8.35 -5.36 -6.20
C GLY A 60 -6.93 -5.39 -5.61
N TRP A 61 -6.79 -4.77 -4.44
CA TRP A 61 -5.55 -4.79 -3.66
C TRP A 61 -5.31 -6.15 -3.05
N HIS A 62 -4.14 -6.72 -3.33
CA HIS A 62 -3.73 -7.99 -2.74
C HIS A 62 -2.26 -7.93 -2.32
N LYS A 63 -1.92 -8.64 -1.25
CA LYS A 63 -0.53 -8.81 -0.81
C LYS A 63 0.27 -9.55 -1.86
N CYS A 64 1.25 -8.86 -2.42
CA CYS A 64 2.20 -9.40 -3.38
C CYS A 64 3.52 -9.79 -2.70
N GLY A 65 3.87 -9.13 -1.60
CA GLY A 65 5.11 -9.38 -0.89
C GLY A 65 5.06 -8.99 0.58
N ARG A 66 5.96 -9.59 1.34
CA ARG A 66 6.30 -9.17 2.70
C ARG A 66 7.81 -9.33 2.83
N ARG A 67 8.48 -8.26 3.26
CA ARG A 67 9.92 -8.26 3.50
C ARG A 67 10.19 -7.76 4.91
N GLU A 68 11.12 -8.41 5.59
CA GLU A 68 11.69 -7.90 6.84
C GLU A 68 12.77 -6.88 6.48
N VAL A 69 12.65 -5.68 7.02
CA VAL A 69 13.61 -4.58 6.82
C VAL A 69 14.47 -4.52 8.07
N ASP A 70 15.60 -5.22 8.03
CA ASP A 70 16.62 -5.16 9.08
C ASP A 70 17.18 -3.72 9.19
N ARG A 71 17.24 -3.20 10.42
CA ARG A 71 17.43 -1.78 10.73
C ARG A 71 18.88 -1.33 10.64
#